data_AF-A0A645HB90-F1
#
_entry.id   AF-A0A645HB90-F1
#
_cell.length_a   1.000
_cell.length_b   1.000
_cell.length_c   1.000
_cell.angle_alpha   90.00
_cell.angle_beta   90.00
_cell.angle_gamma   90.00
#
_symmetry.space_group_name_H-M   'P 1'
#
loop_
_entity.id
_entity.type
_entity.pdbx_description
1 polymer ?
#
loop_
_entity_poly.entity_id
_entity_poly.type
_entity_poly.pdbx_seq_one_letter_code
_entity_poly.pdbx_strand_id
1 'polypeptide(L)' 'MNFRDHHNFTKVEVHKINRKLAKNPKAVIFTTEKDAQRMMEKTKFSKSVKERLFYIPIEVAFINENAEML' A
#
# COMPACT_ATOMS: atom_id res chain seq x y z
N MET A 1 10.58 3.94 6.66
CA MET A 1 10.54 5.21 5.90
C MET A 1 9.26 5.88 6.35
N ASN A 2 9.32 7.12 6.83
CA ASN A 2 8.14 7.76 7.41
C ASN A 2 7.65 8.82 6.44
N PHE A 3 6.37 8.75 6.10
CA PHE A 3 5.71 9.68 5.20
C PHE A 3 4.58 10.37 5.97
N ARG A 4 4.27 11.62 5.59
CA ARG A 4 3.16 12.36 6.20
C ARG A 4 1.83 11.72 5.79
N ASP A 5 0.75 12.07 6.48
CA ASP A 5 -0.56 11.64 5.99
C ASP A 5 -0.85 12.23 4.60
N HIS A 6 -1.67 11.53 3.82
CA HIS A 6 -1.97 11.87 2.42
C HIS A 6 -0.73 11.99 1.52
N HIS A 7 0.38 11.33 1.86
CA HIS A 7 1.61 11.44 1.08
C HIS A 7 1.45 10.92 -0.34
N ASN A 8 1.72 11.80 -1.29
CA ASN A 8 1.78 11.45 -2.70
C ASN A 8 3.25 11.20 -3.08
N PHE A 9 3.61 9.92 -3.26
CA PHE A 9 4.99 9.52 -3.55
C PHE A 9 5.58 10.28 -4.73
N THR A 10 6.63 11.06 -4.45
CA THR A 10 7.35 11.83 -5.46
C THR A 10 8.15 10.92 -6.40
N LYS A 11 8.51 11.41 -7.59
CA LYS A 11 9.34 10.65 -8.55
C LYS A 11 10.66 10.18 -7.93
N VAL A 12 11.29 11.03 -7.10
CA VAL A 12 12.56 10.73 -6.44
C VAL A 12 12.40 9.60 -5.42
N GLU A 13 11.33 9.62 -4.63
CA GLU A 13 11.03 8.58 -3.64
C GLU A 13 10.68 7.25 -4.30
N VAL A 14 9.87 7.26 -5.36
CA VAL A 14 9.56 6.07 -6.16
C VAL A 14 10.85 5.42 -6.64
N HIS A 15 11.76 6.22 -7.20
CA HIS A 15 13.04 5.71 -7.68
C HIS A 15 13.93 5.19 -6.54
N LYS A 16 13.90 5.84 -5.38
CA LYS A 16 14.59 5.37 -4.15
C LYS A 16 14.05 4.02 -3.69
N ILE A 17 12.74 3.84 -3.67
CA ILE A 17 12.07 2.59 -3.28
C ILE A 17 12.40 1.48 -4.28
N ASN A 18 12.26 1.72 -5.58
CA ASN A 18 12.63 0.76 -6.64
C ASN A 18 14.08 0.26 -6.46
N ARG A 19 15.04 1.18 -6.28
CA ARG A 19 16.46 0.81 -6.09
C ARG A 19 16.68 0.05 -4.78
N LYS A 20 16.03 0.47 -3.69
CA LYS A 20 16.20 -0.21 -2.39
C LYS A 20 15.69 -1.64 -2.47
N LEU A 21 14.56 -1.86 -3.13
CA LEU A 21 13.98 -3.19 -3.29
C LEU A 21 14.80 -4.06 -4.27
N ALA A 22 15.35 -3.48 -5.35
CA ALA A 22 16.25 -4.19 -6.27
C ALA A 22 17.55 -4.67 -5.57
N LYS A 23 18.11 -3.85 -4.67
CA LYS A 23 19.29 -4.23 -3.87
C LYS A 23 19.01 -5.28 -2.80
N ASN A 24 17.73 -5.56 -2.51
CA ASN A 24 17.32 -6.52 -1.48
C ASN A 24 16.31 -7.51 -2.09
N PRO A 25 16.78 -8.54 -2.83
CA PRO A 25 15.91 -9.44 -3.59
C PRO A 25 14.89 -10.22 -2.74
N LYS A 26 15.21 -10.49 -1.48
CA LYS A 26 14.32 -11.19 -0.53
C LYS A 26 13.42 -10.25 0.29
N ALA A 27 13.61 -8.94 0.19
CA ALA A 27 12.81 -7.98 0.94
C ALA A 27 11.41 -7.83 0.31
N VAL A 28 10.45 -7.51 1.17
CA VAL A 28 9.09 -7.11 0.80
C VAL A 28 8.84 -5.68 1.28
N ILE A 29 7.83 -5.03 0.70
CA ILE A 29 7.31 -3.76 1.18
C ILE A 29 6.02 -4.07 1.92
N PHE A 30 5.96 -3.68 3.19
CA PHE A 30 4.76 -3.80 4.01
C PHE A 30 4.33 -2.41 4.45
N THR A 31 3.05 -2.08 4.25
CA THR A 31 2.48 -0.76 4.56
C THR A 31 0.98 -0.87 4.84
N THR A 32 0.33 0.23 5.18
CA THR A 32 -1.14 0.28 5.31
C THR A 32 -1.83 0.10 3.97
N GLU A 33 -3.06 -0.43 3.96
CA GLU A 33 -3.87 -0.56 2.73
C GLU A 33 -3.98 0.77 1.97
N LYS A 34 -4.25 1.86 2.70
CA LYS A 34 -4.33 3.22 2.17
C LYS A 34 -3.12 3.61 1.33
N ASP A 35 -1.91 3.35 1.83
CA ASP A 35 -0.69 3.71 1.10
C ASP A 35 -0.37 2.71 0.00
N ALA A 36 -0.74 1.44 0.17
CA ALA A 36 -0.60 0.43 -0.87
C ALA A 36 -1.43 0.79 -2.12
N GLN A 37 -2.68 1.25 -1.95
CA GLN A 37 -3.51 1.72 -3.06
C GLN A 37 -2.83 2.87 -3.83
N ARG A 38 -2.33 3.88 -3.11
CA ARG A 38 -1.59 5.00 -3.72
C ARG A 38 -0.35 4.54 -4.48
N MET A 39 0.37 3.53 -3.98
CA MET A 39 1.52 2.95 -4.67
C MET A 39 1.10 2.19 -5.93
N MET A 40 0.01 1.43 -5.87
CA MET A 40 -0.48 0.64 -7.01
C MET A 40 -0.93 1.52 -8.19
N GLU A 41 -1.57 2.66 -7.91
CA GLU A 41 -2.01 3.64 -8.90
C GLU A 41 -0.84 4.35 -9.63
N LYS A 42 0.34 4.45 -9.00
CA LYS A 42 1.48 5.10 -9.68
C LYS A 42 2.09 4.18 -10.73
N THR A 43 2.18 4.70 -11.96
CA THR A 43 2.81 4.03 -13.10
C THR A 43 4.32 3.83 -12.94
N LYS A 44 4.97 4.62 -12.07
CA LYS A 44 6.44 4.64 -11.94
C LYS A 44 7.01 3.64 -10.95
N PHE A 45 6.19 2.98 -10.12
CA PHE A 45 6.67 1.85 -9.33
C PHE A 45 6.89 0.66 -10.26
N SER A 46 8.06 0.03 -10.11
CA SER A 46 8.43 -1.14 -10.90
C SER A 46 7.49 -2.32 -10.64
N LYS A 47 7.37 -3.23 -11.61
CA LYS A 47 6.60 -4.47 -11.45
C LYS A 47 6.99 -5.22 -10.16
N SER A 48 8.29 -5.32 -9.90
CA SER A 48 8.83 -5.98 -8.72
C SER A 48 8.44 -5.32 -7.39
N VAL A 49 8.21 -3.99 -7.38
CA VAL A 49 7.62 -3.31 -6.22
C VAL A 49 6.17 -3.72 -6.05
N LYS A 50 5.36 -3.70 -7.12
CA LYS A 50 3.93 -4.05 -7.06
C LYS A 50 3.71 -5.51 -6.64
N GLU A 51 4.51 -6.44 -7.16
CA GLU A 51 4.44 -7.87 -6.83
C GLU A 51 4.88 -8.21 -5.39
N ARG A 52 5.62 -7.30 -4.74
CA ARG A 52 6.15 -7.51 -3.37
C ARG A 52 5.61 -6.46 -2.39
N LEU A 53 4.48 -5.86 -2.72
CA LEU A 53 3.77 -4.90 -1.88
C LEU A 53 2.65 -5.63 -1.14
N PHE A 54 2.71 -5.58 0.19
CA PHE A 54 1.78 -6.25 1.08
C PHE A 54 1.17 -5.25 2.06
N TYR A 55 -0.07 -5.53 2.45
CA TYR A 55 -0.80 -4.81 3.50
C TYR A 55 -1.74 -5.80 4.19
N ILE A 56 -2.18 -5.47 5.40
CA ILE A 56 -3.30 -6.19 6.05
C ILE A 56 -4.59 -5.48 5.64
N PRO A 57 -5.57 -6.19 5.05
CA PRO A 57 -6.85 -5.60 4.70
C PRO A 57 -7.65 -5.27 5.96
N ILE A 58 -8.46 -4.21 5.90
CA ILE A 58 -9.47 -3.93 6.92
C ILE A 58 -10.83 -4.35 6.38
N GLU A 59 -11.47 -5.29 7.08
CA GLU A 59 -12.81 -5.76 6.74
C GLU A 59 -13.83 -5.14 7.70
N VAL A 60 -14.96 -4.68 7.15
CA VAL A 60 -16.08 -4.17 7.93
C VAL A 60 -17.19 -5.22 7.93
N ALA A 61 -17.63 -5.61 9.11
CA ALA A 61 -18.81 -6.45 9.30
C ALA A 61 -19.91 -5.61 9.99
N PHE A 62 -21.10 -5.56 9.39
CA PHE A 62 -22.28 -4.99 10.02
C PHE A 62 -22.94 -6.05 10.89
N ILE A 63 -23.13 -5.76 12.19
CA ILE A 63 -23.56 -6.78 13.15
C ILE A 63 -25.08 -6.97 13.22
N ASN A 64 -25.91 -6.11 12.61
CA ASN A 64 -27.38 -6.24 12.69
C ASN A 64 -28.10 -5.82 11.39
N GLU A 65 -28.61 -6.79 10.63
CA GLU A 65 -29.72 -6.58 9.68
C GLU A 65 -31.10 -6.89 10.32
N ASN A 66 -31.12 -7.32 11.60
CA ASN A 66 -32.34 -7.64 12.35
C ASN A 66 -32.72 -6.54 13.37
N ALA A 67 -32.49 -5.27 13.06
CA ALA A 67 -33.32 -4.24 13.68
C ALA A 67 -34.70 -4.37 13.04
N GLU A 68 -35.57 -5.17 13.67
CA GLU A 68 -36.99 -5.25 13.35
C GLU A 68 -37.51 -3.83 13.06
N MET A 69 -38.11 -3.64 11.89
CA MET A 69 -39.02 -2.52 11.68
C MET A 69 -40.18 -2.70 12.68
N LEU A 70 -40.10 -2.01 13.81
CA LEU A 70 -41.25 -1.69 14.64
C LEU A 70 -41.97 -0.46 14.08
#